data_AF-A0A1J8Q107-F1
#
_entry.id   AF-A0A1J8Q107-F1
#
_cell.length_a   1.000
_cell.length_b   1.000
_cell.length_c   1.000
_cell.angle_alpha   90.00
_cell.angle_beta   90.00
_cell.angle_gamma   90.00
#
_symmetry.space_group_name_H-M   'P 1'
#
loop_
_entity.id
_entity.type
_entity.pdbx_description
1 polymer ?
#
loop_
_entity_poly.entity_id
_entity_poly.type
_entity_poly.pdbx_seq_one_letter_code
_entity_poly.pdbx_strand_id
1 'polypeptide(L)'
;MSLIYPAVKFVIGRVADILSPDSAKFFIEVRCNDFNLPWDEFNFEGPKREVQWELLEKAYNTVYDWYQKSNGKWIMGDTLSYADIIVAGFVLSYKRVLKEDEWARISLWNGGKWAQLLTDPVRS
;
A
#
# COMPACT_ATOMS: atom_id res chain seq x y z
N MET A 1 11.94 3.68 -10.24
CA MET A 1 11.79 3.50 -8.78
C MET A 1 10.34 3.80 -8.43
N SER A 2 9.65 2.87 -7.76
CA SER A 2 8.25 3.07 -7.34
C SER A 2 8.19 3.97 -6.09
N LEU A 3 7.25 4.93 -6.04
CA LEU A 3 7.06 5.85 -4.91
C LEU A 3 6.78 5.12 -3.59
N ILE A 4 6.18 3.93 -3.67
CA ILE A 4 5.82 3.12 -2.50
C ILE A 4 6.97 2.24 -2.01
N TYR A 5 7.97 1.93 -2.85
CA TYR A 5 9.04 0.98 -2.50
C TYR A 5 9.77 1.31 -1.18
N PRO A 6 10.16 2.56 -0.89
CA PRO A 6 10.81 2.89 0.38
C PRO A 6 9.86 2.89 1.59
N ALA A 7 8.54 2.79 1.38
CA ALA A 7 7.49 2.95 2.40
C ALA A 7 6.76 1.64 2.76
N VAL A 8 7.03 0.54 2.05
CA VAL A 8 6.27 -0.72 2.20
C VAL A 8 7.02 -1.81 2.97
N LYS A 9 8.17 -1.53 3.59
CA LYS A 9 8.96 -2.58 4.27
C LYS A 9 8.17 -3.30 5.36
N PHE A 10 7.46 -2.57 6.20
CA PHE A 10 6.63 -3.18 7.24
C PHE A 10 5.40 -3.92 6.66
N VAL A 11 4.84 -3.42 5.55
CA VAL A 11 3.76 -4.09 4.81
C VAL A 11 4.25 -5.43 4.26
N ILE A 12 5.49 -5.48 3.76
CA ILE A 12 6.14 -6.72 3.31
C ILE A 12 6.35 -7.68 4.50
N GLY A 13 6.75 -7.17 5.67
CA GLY A 13 6.80 -7.95 6.91
C GLY A 13 5.47 -8.67 7.17
N ARG A 14 4.36 -7.94 7.12
CA ARG A 14 3.00 -8.46 7.32
C ARG A 14 2.57 -9.51 6.28
N VAL A 15 3.10 -9.46 5.06
CA VAL A 15 2.81 -10.48 4.04
C VAL A 15 3.30 -11.85 4.52
N ALA A 16 4.49 -11.93 5.12
CA ALA A 16 5.02 -13.21 5.60
C ALA A 16 4.14 -13.85 6.68
N ASP A 17 3.45 -13.03 7.49
CA ASP A 17 2.57 -13.50 8.57
C ASP A 17 1.32 -14.26 8.06
N ILE A 18 0.91 -14.03 6.80
CA ILE A 18 -0.31 -14.63 6.22
C ILE A 18 -0.03 -15.76 5.21
N LEU A 19 1.24 -16.01 4.89
CA LEU A 19 1.65 -17.05 3.95
C LEU A 19 1.76 -18.42 4.64
N SER A 20 1.71 -19.49 3.84
CA SER A 20 2.12 -20.81 4.34
C SER A 20 3.60 -20.80 4.72
N PRO A 21 4.06 -21.71 5.61
CA PRO A 21 5.46 -21.73 6.05
C PRO A 21 6.48 -21.79 4.90
N ASP A 22 6.22 -22.62 3.89
CA ASP A 22 7.11 -22.77 2.72
C ASP A 22 7.13 -21.52 1.85
N SER A 23 5.97 -20.91 1.61
CA SER A 23 5.88 -19.66 0.85
C SER A 23 6.49 -18.49 1.62
N ALA A 24 6.30 -18.42 2.95
CA ALA A 24 6.91 -17.40 3.79
C ALA A 24 8.43 -17.49 3.75
N LYS A 25 9.01 -18.69 3.85
CA LYS A 25 10.46 -18.90 3.75
C LYS A 25 11.03 -18.38 2.44
N PHE A 26 10.44 -18.79 1.30
CA PHE A 26 10.86 -18.31 -0.01
C PHE A 26 10.67 -16.80 -0.16
N PHE A 27 9.54 -16.26 0.30
CA PHE A 27 9.23 -14.84 0.22
C PHE A 27 10.24 -13.99 1.01
N ILE A 28 10.56 -14.39 2.24
CA ILE A 28 11.56 -13.71 3.08
C ILE A 28 12.91 -13.68 2.38
N GLU A 29 13.37 -14.83 1.84
CA GLU A 29 14.66 -14.93 1.14
C GLU A 29 14.74 -13.96 -0.04
N VAL A 30 13.71 -13.95 -0.89
CA VAL A 30 13.65 -13.06 -2.06
C VAL A 30 13.61 -11.59 -1.63
N ARG A 31 12.83 -11.23 -0.60
CA ARG A 31 12.71 -9.83 -0.17
C ARG A 31 13.97 -9.30 0.50
N CYS A 32 14.66 -10.13 1.29
CA CYS A 32 15.97 -9.76 1.83
C CYS A 32 16.97 -9.46 0.71
N ASN A 33 16.97 -10.28 -0.36
CA ASN A 33 17.82 -10.07 -1.53
C ASN A 33 17.42 -8.82 -2.34
N ASP A 34 16.14 -8.63 -2.63
CA ASP A 34 15.61 -7.49 -3.41
C ASP A 34 15.93 -6.13 -2.77
N PHE A 35 15.87 -6.06 -1.43
CA PHE A 35 16.15 -4.83 -0.69
C PHE A 35 17.60 -4.74 -0.21
N ASN A 36 18.37 -5.82 -0.34
CA ASN A 36 19.71 -5.96 0.25
C ASN A 36 19.72 -5.59 1.75
N LEU A 37 18.75 -6.12 2.48
CA LEU A 37 18.53 -5.87 3.91
C LEU A 37 18.21 -7.18 4.65
N PRO A 38 18.61 -7.33 5.92
CA PRO A 38 18.20 -8.45 6.75
C PRO A 38 16.70 -8.39 7.11
N TRP A 39 16.10 -9.52 7.50
CA TRP A 39 14.63 -9.62 7.69
C TRP A 39 14.09 -8.82 8.90
N ASP A 40 14.93 -8.59 9.91
CA ASP A 40 14.61 -7.69 11.03
C ASP A 40 14.34 -6.26 10.53
N GLU A 41 14.93 -5.88 9.39
CA GLU A 41 14.68 -4.59 8.74
C GLU A 41 13.32 -4.48 8.02
N PHE A 42 12.46 -5.49 8.16
CA PHE A 42 11.06 -5.48 7.70
C PHE A 42 10.06 -5.55 8.85
N ASN A 43 10.51 -5.84 10.07
CA ASN A 43 9.65 -6.07 11.24
C ASN A 43 9.91 -5.07 12.36
N PHE A 44 10.31 -3.85 12.03
CA PHE A 44 10.56 -2.83 13.06
C PHE A 44 9.33 -2.49 13.86
N GLU A 45 9.54 -2.25 15.16
CA GLU A 45 8.59 -1.61 16.06
C GLU A 45 9.05 -0.18 16.38
N GLY A 46 8.14 0.64 16.92
CA GLY A 46 8.47 1.97 17.43
C GLY A 46 8.84 3.00 16.34
N PRO A 47 9.78 3.94 16.61
CA PRO A 47 10.00 5.12 15.75
C PRO A 47 10.33 4.82 14.29
N LYS A 48 11.06 3.73 14.01
CA LYS A 48 11.37 3.32 12.63
C LYS A 48 10.10 2.97 11.83
N ARG A 49 9.08 2.40 12.50
CA ARG A 49 7.78 2.08 11.87
C ARG A 49 7.00 3.36 11.55
N GLU A 50 7.01 4.35 12.44
CA GLU A 50 6.33 5.63 12.19
C GLU A 50 6.92 6.39 11.00
N VAL A 51 8.25 6.39 10.83
CA VAL A 51 8.88 6.97 9.63
C VAL A 51 8.39 6.29 8.34
N GLN A 52 8.19 4.97 8.35
CA GLN A 52 7.64 4.25 7.19
C GLN A 52 6.17 4.63 6.95
N TRP A 53 5.39 4.80 8.02
CA TRP A 53 4.02 5.29 7.91
C TRP A 53 3.94 6.68 7.28
N GLU A 54 4.78 7.62 7.72
CA GLU A 54 4.85 8.97 7.15
C GLU A 54 5.22 8.95 5.66
N LEU A 55 6.19 8.10 5.28
CA LEU A 55 6.56 7.91 3.87
C LEU A 55 5.40 7.34 3.05
N LEU A 56 4.66 6.38 3.60
CA LEU A 56 3.52 5.76 2.93
C LEU A 56 2.39 6.78 2.75
N GLU A 57 2.08 7.53 3.80
CA GLU A 57 1.08 8.60 3.76
C GLU A 57 1.46 9.68 2.75
N LYS A 58 2.73 10.11 2.72
CA LYS A 58 3.23 11.06 1.72
C LYS A 58 3.09 10.55 0.28
N ALA A 59 3.38 9.27 0.05
CA ALA A 59 3.19 8.65 -1.25
C ALA A 59 1.71 8.66 -1.66
N TYR A 60 0.80 8.31 -0.76
CA TYR A 60 -0.64 8.31 -1.03
C TYR A 60 -1.22 9.72 -1.17
N ASN A 61 -0.72 10.72 -0.42
CA ASN A 61 -1.04 12.12 -0.66
C ASN A 61 -0.64 12.56 -2.08
N THR A 62 0.53 12.13 -2.57
CA THR A 62 0.95 12.40 -3.94
C THR A 62 0.01 11.76 -4.97
N VAL A 63 -0.43 10.51 -4.73
CA VAL A 63 -1.42 9.83 -5.59
C VAL A 63 -2.77 10.54 -5.52
N TYR A 64 -3.18 11.01 -4.35
CA TYR A 64 -4.41 11.77 -4.16
C TYR A 64 -4.41 13.06 -4.97
N ASP A 65 -3.28 13.77 -5.01
CA ASP A 65 -3.13 14.97 -5.84
C ASP A 65 -3.35 14.70 -7.33
N TRP A 66 -3.00 13.50 -7.82
CA TRP A 66 -3.29 13.11 -9.20
C TRP A 66 -4.80 13.00 -9.45
N TYR A 67 -5.55 12.43 -8.50
CA TYR A 67 -7.02 12.43 -8.56
C TYR A 67 -7.59 13.85 -8.47
N GLN A 68 -7.02 14.74 -7.65
CA GLN A 68 -7.51 16.12 -7.52
C GLN A 68 -7.25 16.98 -8.76
N LYS A 69 -6.20 16.68 -9.53
CA LYS A 69 -5.88 17.36 -10.79
C LYS A 69 -6.70 16.87 -11.97
N SER A 70 -7.46 15.79 -11.78
CA SER A 70 -8.34 15.24 -12.80
C SER A 70 -9.62 16.06 -12.91
N ASN A 71 -10.17 16.16 -14.12
CA ASN A 71 -11.48 16.77 -14.36
C ASN A 71 -12.65 15.81 -14.04
N GLY A 72 -12.38 14.67 -13.43
CA GLY A 72 -13.39 13.66 -13.08
C GLY A 72 -12.97 12.79 -11.90
N LYS A 73 -13.73 11.72 -11.65
CA LYS A 73 -13.55 10.85 -10.48
C LYS A 73 -12.24 10.06 -10.46
N TRP A 74 -11.72 9.72 -11.63
CA TRP A 74 -10.58 8.83 -11.85
C TRP A 74 -9.34 9.63 -12.25
N ILE A 75 -8.16 9.01 -12.24
CA ILE A 75 -6.90 9.69 -12.59
C ILE A 75 -6.95 10.30 -14.01
N MET A 76 -7.67 9.67 -14.94
CA MET A 76 -7.77 10.11 -16.34
C MET A 76 -9.09 10.84 -16.68
N GLY A 77 -9.77 11.41 -15.69
CA GLY A 77 -11.06 12.09 -15.86
C GLY A 77 -12.23 11.23 -15.41
N ASP A 78 -13.26 11.13 -16.25
CA ASP A 78 -14.49 10.39 -15.93
C ASP A 78 -14.42 8.90 -16.24
N THR A 79 -13.33 8.44 -16.86
CA THR A 79 -13.13 7.04 -17.23
C THR A 79 -12.13 6.35 -16.32
N LEU A 80 -12.52 5.18 -15.79
CA LEU A 80 -11.62 4.31 -15.05
C LEU A 80 -10.44 3.92 -15.95
N SER A 81 -9.23 4.12 -15.48
CA SER A 81 -8.01 3.79 -16.20
C SER A 81 -7.23 2.66 -15.52
N TYR A 82 -6.24 2.13 -16.24
CA TYR A 82 -5.32 1.14 -15.66
C TYR A 82 -4.54 1.68 -14.46
N ALA A 83 -4.29 3.00 -14.39
CA ALA A 83 -3.65 3.62 -13.24
C ALA A 83 -4.51 3.49 -11.97
N ASP A 84 -5.83 3.67 -12.09
CA ASP A 84 -6.76 3.49 -10.98
C ASP A 84 -6.77 2.04 -10.50
N ILE A 85 -6.71 1.06 -11.42
CA ILE A 85 -6.62 -0.37 -11.10
C ILE A 85 -5.34 -0.70 -10.33
N ILE A 86 -4.19 -0.14 -10.73
CA ILE A 86 -2.93 -0.34 -10.00
C ILE A 86 -3.05 0.20 -8.57
N VAL A 87 -3.58 1.41 -8.40
CA VAL A 87 -3.77 2.02 -7.07
C VAL A 87 -4.72 1.16 -6.23
N ALA A 88 -5.87 0.76 -6.79
CA ALA A 88 -6.82 -0.11 -6.12
C ALA A 88 -6.21 -1.46 -5.74
N GLY A 89 -5.36 -2.04 -6.59
CA GLY A 89 -4.63 -3.29 -6.31
C GLY A 89 -3.72 -3.17 -5.09
N PHE A 90 -2.95 -2.09 -4.99
CA PHE A 90 -2.12 -1.85 -3.80
C PHE A 90 -2.96 -1.62 -2.55
N VAL A 91 -4.00 -0.79 -2.62
CA VAL A 91 -4.88 -0.54 -1.47
C VAL A 91 -5.59 -1.82 -1.00
N LEU A 92 -6.03 -2.66 -1.94
CA LEU A 92 -6.62 -3.95 -1.65
C LEU A 92 -5.61 -4.89 -0.97
N SER A 93 -4.36 -4.90 -1.44
CA SER A 93 -3.30 -5.68 -0.81
C SER A 93 -3.08 -5.27 0.65
N TYR A 94 -3.09 -3.97 0.93
CA TYR A 94 -2.93 -3.45 2.30
C TYR A 94 -4.08 -3.87 3.20
N LYS A 95 -5.33 -3.76 2.71
CA LYS A 95 -6.52 -4.23 3.42
C LYS A 95 -6.45 -5.73 3.78
N ARG A 96 -5.72 -6.53 2.98
CA ARG A 96 -5.59 -7.98 3.20
C ARG A 96 -4.46 -8.36 4.15
N VAL A 97 -3.37 -7.60 4.19
CA VAL A 97 -2.15 -7.98 4.92
C VAL A 97 -2.01 -7.24 6.25
N LEU A 98 -2.50 -6.00 6.33
CA LEU A 98 -2.39 -5.18 7.54
C LEU A 98 -3.39 -5.63 8.60
N LYS A 99 -3.03 -5.39 9.87
CA LYS A 99 -3.96 -5.56 10.99
C LYS A 99 -5.11 -4.54 10.88
N GLU A 100 -6.20 -4.79 11.60
CA GLU A 100 -7.40 -3.94 11.51
C GLU A 100 -7.13 -2.47 11.86
N ASP A 101 -6.32 -2.20 12.90
CA ASP A 101 -5.91 -0.87 13.32
C ASP A 101 -4.99 -0.18 12.30
N GLU A 102 -4.06 -0.94 11.71
CA GLU A 102 -3.17 -0.47 10.65
C GLU A 102 -3.96 -0.13 9.36
N TRP A 103 -4.92 -0.98 8.97
CA TRP A 103 -5.83 -0.69 7.86
C TRP A 103 -6.73 0.51 8.16
N ALA A 104 -7.25 0.62 9.38
CA ALA A 104 -8.09 1.75 9.78
C ALA A 104 -7.36 3.08 9.54
N ARG A 105 -6.07 3.17 9.87
CA ARG A 105 -5.23 4.36 9.60
C ARG A 105 -5.25 4.75 8.11
N ILE A 106 -4.96 3.80 7.20
CA ILE A 106 -4.96 4.06 5.75
C ILE A 106 -6.37 4.43 5.26
N SER A 107 -7.39 3.71 5.76
CA SER A 107 -8.77 3.87 5.30
C SER A 107 -9.35 5.27 5.55
N LEU A 108 -8.78 6.01 6.51
CA LEU A 108 -9.20 7.37 6.89
C LEU A 108 -8.42 8.47 6.16
N TRP A 109 -7.30 8.15 5.52
CA TRP A 109 -6.52 9.14 4.78
C TRP A 109 -7.32 9.76 3.63
N ASN A 110 -7.02 11.03 3.33
CA ASN A 110 -7.59 11.79 2.22
C ASN A 110 -9.13 11.74 2.18
N GLY A 111 -9.77 11.89 3.35
CA GLY A 111 -11.24 11.89 3.46
C GLY A 111 -11.89 10.54 3.16
N GLY A 112 -11.15 9.44 3.31
CA GLY A 112 -11.65 8.09 3.06
C GLY A 112 -11.54 7.63 1.60
N LYS A 113 -10.83 8.37 0.74
CA LYS A 113 -10.69 8.07 -0.69
C LYS A 113 -10.27 6.62 -0.95
N TRP A 114 -9.34 6.09 -0.16
CA TRP A 114 -8.79 4.74 -0.38
C TRP A 114 -9.78 3.64 -0.04
N ALA A 115 -10.61 3.83 0.98
CA ALA A 115 -11.70 2.91 1.28
C ALA A 115 -12.78 2.96 0.18
N GLN A 116 -13.14 4.16 -0.27
CA GLN A 116 -14.13 4.37 -1.34
C GLN A 116 -13.69 3.71 -2.65
N LEU A 117 -12.40 3.81 -2.99
CA LEU A 117 -11.82 3.23 -4.19
C LEU A 117 -12.06 1.70 -4.28
N LEU A 118 -12.12 1.00 -3.14
CA LEU A 118 -12.37 -0.44 -3.10
C LEU A 118 -13.86 -0.81 -3.18
N THR A 119 -14.75 0.13 -2.87
CA THR A 119 -16.21 -0.08 -2.89
C THR A 119 -16.87 0.45 -4.14
N ASP A 120 -16.17 1.27 -4.90
CA ASP A 120 -16.70 1.90 -6.11
C ASP A 120 -17.01 0.83 -7.16
N PRO A 121 -18.28 0.68 -7.57
CA PRO A 121 -18.63 -0.25 -8.63
C PRO A 121 -18.01 0.24 -9.93
N VAL A 122 -17.23 -0.63 -10.59
CA VAL A 122 -16.82 -0.42 -11.98
C VAL A 122 -18.10 -0.49 -12.81
N ARG A 123 -18.69 0.67 -13.14
CA ARG A 123 -19.77 0.72 -14.14
C ARG A 123 -19.12 0.49 -15.50
N SER A 124 -19.25 -0.75 -15.98
CA SER A 124 -19.02 -1.14 -17.38
C SER A 124 -20.08 -0.54 -18.28
#